data_AF-A0A344L0G9-F1
#
_entry.id   AF-A0A344L0G9-F1
#
_cell.length_a   1.000
_cell.length_b   1.000
_cell.length_c   1.000
_cell.angle_alpha   90.00
_cell.angle_beta   90.00
_cell.angle_gamma   90.00
#
_symmetry.space_group_name_H-M   'P 1'
#
loop_
_entity.id
_entity.type
_entity.pdbx_description
1 polymer ?
#
loop_
_entity_poly.entity_id
_entity_poly.type
_entity_poly.pdbx_seq_one_letter_code
_entity_poly.pdbx_strand_id
1 'polypeptide(L)'
;MAGRSQVRPVDRELDEALRRLGGTRLYRGNVFRLTGVPVTASGTVIRRRREEAVLMARLGTPVVTNGALPLVPPPEPDEVDDAFEAMRNPVLRLVHELLWLGDGTPEHDHAVRSHCAVIEGEPLTEPGRPDVDEDPLAQQWLAAAEAWARVLAGEEIWDRARRRVAEIDDPRLTTGTVRRLRERLPRHLVDVHVAFAADAAADLGQQAADRHLWVLDESSFDDDLVDAALREAARPAEDRIRAACEEADRVATTTPRAAIEAGHLLLERAERPLRTIAGLLGADDPVTTAAHDEVARAANLCAIAHSNKTGDRAPALDLLPGAAELARERTTIELIDRNLAVLDQSRVVSAVEDLCGAGKVNQAADRLRAWRRRTRDERLRAQIDEVLADPTVLRTPPAGVPVRGSFFGWGAYLWGRRPTSQPGMYVATHYLTVFFVPLVPMAAYLRDETYIYGKVPLSPAARWWRTVGLVLLVGYLVAPYLAIDGLLVLLVLMAGIAAALGWRRYRLDRWAAAQADG
;
A
#
# COMPACT_ATOMS: atom_id res chain seq x y z
N MET A 1 1.75 -31.90 -25.87
CA MET A 1 1.97 -30.69 -26.67
C MET A 1 0.63 -30.25 -27.23
N ALA A 2 -0.09 -29.39 -26.51
CA ALA A 2 -1.37 -28.87 -26.96
C ALA A 2 -1.14 -27.91 -28.15
N GLY A 3 -1.84 -28.16 -29.26
CA GLY A 3 -1.73 -27.38 -30.47
C GLY A 3 -2.07 -25.91 -30.20
N ARG A 4 -1.10 -25.02 -30.44
CA ARG A 4 -1.38 -23.58 -30.54
C ARG A 4 -2.39 -23.42 -31.67
N SER A 5 -3.65 -23.14 -31.30
CA SER A 5 -4.70 -22.76 -32.25
C SER A 5 -4.15 -21.61 -33.11
N GLN A 6 -3.95 -21.87 -34.41
CA GLN A 6 -3.50 -20.83 -35.33
C GLN A 6 -4.64 -19.81 -35.45
N VAL A 7 -4.51 -18.69 -34.72
CA VAL A 7 -5.41 -17.54 -34.84
C VAL A 7 -5.43 -17.12 -36.31
N ARG A 8 -6.63 -17.05 -36.90
CA ARG A 8 -6.78 -16.76 -38.33
C ARG A 8 -6.39 -15.29 -38.59
N PRO A 9 -5.82 -14.96 -39.75
CA PRO A 9 -5.45 -13.58 -40.08
C PRO A 9 -6.60 -12.57 -39.90
N VAL A 10 -7.81 -12.93 -40.35
CA VAL A 10 -9.01 -12.08 -40.22
C VAL A 10 -9.40 -11.84 -38.77
N ASP A 11 -9.13 -12.78 -37.85
CA ASP A 11 -9.46 -12.60 -36.43
C ASP A 11 -8.58 -11.51 -35.84
N ARG A 12 -7.28 -11.51 -36.19
CA ARG A 12 -6.35 -10.44 -35.78
C ARG A 12 -6.76 -9.09 -36.35
N GLU A 13 -7.17 -9.03 -37.62
CA GLU A 13 -7.61 -7.78 -38.24
C GLU A 13 -8.88 -7.21 -37.58
N LEU A 14 -9.85 -8.07 -37.21
CA LEU A 14 -11.04 -7.65 -36.48
C LEU A 14 -10.67 -7.13 -35.07
N ASP A 15 -9.85 -7.88 -34.34
CA ASP A 15 -9.41 -7.48 -32.99
C ASP A 15 -8.60 -6.17 -33.03
N GLU A 16 -7.80 -5.96 -34.08
CA GLU A 16 -7.04 -4.73 -34.29
C GLU A 16 -7.96 -3.55 -34.66
N ALA A 17 -8.97 -3.76 -35.50
CA ALA A 17 -9.94 -2.74 -35.86
C ALA A 17 -10.78 -2.29 -34.66
N LEU A 18 -11.28 -3.23 -33.86
CA LEU A 18 -12.03 -2.93 -32.64
C LEU A 18 -11.14 -2.23 -31.60
N ARG A 19 -9.89 -2.69 -31.40
CA ARG A 19 -8.97 -2.04 -30.46
C ARG A 19 -8.67 -0.58 -30.78
N ARG A 20 -8.65 -0.20 -32.07
CA ARG A 20 -8.51 1.22 -32.48
C ARG A 20 -9.70 2.10 -32.08
N LEU A 21 -10.84 1.47 -31.83
CA LEU A 21 -12.12 2.10 -31.48
C LEU A 21 -12.48 1.89 -30.00
N GLY A 22 -11.50 1.84 -29.09
CA GLY A 22 -11.74 1.74 -27.65
C GLY A 22 -12.04 3.08 -26.97
N GLY A 23 -12.71 3.02 -25.81
CA GLY A 23 -12.95 4.17 -24.92
C GLY A 23 -13.55 5.39 -25.63
N THR A 24 -12.99 6.57 -25.36
CA THR A 24 -13.40 7.85 -25.97
C THR A 24 -13.18 7.92 -27.49
N ARG A 25 -12.40 6.99 -28.07
CA ARG A 25 -12.13 6.94 -29.52
C ARG A 25 -13.17 6.18 -30.31
N LEU A 26 -14.15 5.50 -29.68
CA LEU A 26 -15.16 4.70 -30.36
C LEU A 26 -15.81 5.41 -31.55
N TYR A 27 -16.24 6.66 -31.34
CA TYR A 27 -16.86 7.48 -32.38
C TYR A 27 -15.92 8.52 -32.98
N ARG A 28 -15.09 9.16 -32.15
CA ARG A 28 -14.13 10.17 -32.61
C ARG A 28 -13.10 9.60 -33.59
N GLY A 29 -12.66 8.36 -33.37
CA GLY A 29 -11.72 7.65 -34.25
C GLY A 29 -12.38 6.97 -35.44
N ASN A 30 -13.69 7.14 -35.65
CA ASN A 30 -14.37 6.49 -36.74
C ASN A 30 -13.98 7.12 -38.09
N VAL A 31 -13.48 6.31 -39.03
CA VAL A 31 -13.00 6.79 -40.33
C VAL A 31 -14.05 7.55 -41.14
N PHE A 32 -15.34 7.19 -41.04
CA PHE A 32 -16.42 7.89 -41.74
C PHE A 32 -16.76 9.23 -41.08
N ARG A 33 -16.60 9.32 -39.76
CA ARG A 33 -16.71 10.59 -39.03
C ARG A 33 -15.57 11.54 -39.40
N LEU A 34 -14.33 11.05 -39.32
CA LEU A 34 -13.11 11.81 -39.59
C LEU A 34 -13.05 12.35 -41.02
N THR A 35 -13.49 11.56 -41.99
CA THR A 35 -13.45 11.96 -43.41
C THR A 35 -14.72 12.64 -43.91
N GLY A 36 -15.83 12.55 -43.15
CA GLY A 36 -17.14 13.06 -43.53
C GLY A 36 -17.77 12.38 -44.75
N VAL A 37 -17.24 11.22 -45.18
CA VAL A 37 -17.81 10.45 -46.30
C VAL A 37 -18.93 9.54 -45.79
N PRO A 38 -20.03 9.36 -46.56
CA PRO A 38 -21.07 8.40 -46.18
C PRO A 38 -20.52 6.97 -46.25
N VAL A 39 -21.06 6.06 -45.43
CA VAL A 39 -20.64 4.65 -45.41
C VAL A 39 -20.80 3.94 -46.76
N THR A 40 -21.81 4.37 -47.53
CA THR A 40 -22.13 3.90 -48.89
C THR A 40 -21.26 4.54 -49.98
N ALA A 41 -20.28 5.38 -49.62
CA ALA A 41 -19.42 6.05 -50.60
C ALA A 41 -18.67 5.06 -51.49
N SER A 42 -18.74 5.30 -52.81
CA SER A 42 -17.95 4.58 -53.81
C SER A 42 -16.48 5.02 -53.78
N GLY A 43 -15.58 4.20 -54.34
CA GLY A 43 -14.15 4.52 -54.42
C GLY A 43 -13.86 5.87 -55.09
N THR A 44 -14.68 6.27 -56.07
CA THR A 44 -14.58 7.58 -56.74
C THR A 44 -14.89 8.73 -55.79
N VAL A 45 -15.93 8.59 -54.95
CA VAL A 45 -16.30 9.61 -53.96
C VAL A 45 -15.21 9.72 -52.89
N ILE A 46 -14.70 8.58 -52.40
CA ILE A 46 -13.61 8.54 -51.42
C ILE A 46 -12.35 9.23 -51.98
N ARG A 47 -11.95 8.90 -53.22
CA ARG A 47 -10.77 9.52 -53.86
C ARG A 47 -10.92 11.03 -53.99
N ARG A 48 -12.08 11.49 -54.50
CA ARG A 48 -12.37 12.92 -54.63
C ARG A 48 -12.31 13.63 -53.28
N ARG A 49 -12.90 13.03 -52.23
CA ARG A 49 -12.89 13.61 -50.88
C ARG A 49 -11.50 13.68 -50.28
N ARG A 50 -10.65 12.69 -50.54
CA ARG A 50 -9.23 12.73 -50.17
C ARG A 50 -8.47 13.85 -50.87
N GLU A 51 -8.67 14.02 -52.18
CA GLU A 51 -8.05 15.13 -52.94
C GLU A 51 -8.47 16.50 -52.38
N GLU A 52 -9.75 16.66 -52.02
CA GLU A 52 -10.28 17.87 -51.37
C GLU A 52 -9.63 18.10 -49.99
N ALA A 53 -9.48 17.06 -49.15
CA ALA A 53 -8.84 17.16 -47.84
C ALA A 53 -7.35 17.55 -47.93
N VAL A 54 -6.59 16.93 -48.85
CA VAL A 54 -5.18 17.26 -49.10
C VAL A 54 -5.02 18.72 -49.57
N LEU A 55 -5.94 19.21 -50.40
CA LEU A 55 -5.93 20.61 -50.82
C LEU A 55 -6.19 21.56 -49.64
N MET A 56 -7.18 21.26 -48.79
CA MET A 56 -7.50 22.05 -47.59
C MET A 56 -6.32 22.12 -46.63
N ALA A 57 -5.65 20.98 -46.39
CA ALA A 57 -4.45 20.90 -45.56
C ALA A 57 -3.32 21.78 -46.11
N ARG A 58 -3.07 21.74 -47.42
CA ARG A 58 -2.06 22.59 -48.09
C ARG A 58 -2.36 24.09 -47.99
N LEU A 59 -3.63 24.45 -47.93
CA LEU A 59 -4.09 25.83 -47.79
C LEU A 59 -4.12 26.31 -46.33
N GLY A 60 -3.80 25.44 -45.36
CA GLY A 60 -3.84 25.76 -43.93
C GLY A 60 -5.27 25.97 -43.39
N THR A 61 -6.28 25.51 -44.12
CA THR A 61 -7.68 25.57 -43.69
C THR A 61 -8.06 24.29 -42.94
N PRO A 62 -8.76 24.38 -41.79
CA PRO A 62 -9.25 23.21 -41.08
C PRO A 62 -10.10 22.31 -41.97
N VAL A 63 -9.93 21.00 -41.86
CA VAL A 63 -10.76 20.05 -42.60
C VAL A 63 -12.17 20.07 -42.02
N VAL A 64 -13.12 20.63 -42.76
CA VAL A 64 -14.53 20.67 -42.33
C VAL A 64 -15.22 19.35 -42.71
N THR A 65 -15.58 18.56 -41.69
CA THR A 65 -16.38 17.34 -41.86
C THR A 65 -17.87 17.70 -41.87
N ASN A 66 -18.51 17.71 -43.04
CA ASN A 66 -19.95 18.04 -43.19
C ASN A 66 -20.89 16.87 -42.78
N GLY A 67 -20.52 16.08 -41.77
CA GLY A 67 -21.27 14.92 -41.29
C GLY A 67 -22.35 15.27 -40.26
N ALA A 68 -23.23 14.30 -39.96
CA ALA A 68 -24.34 14.48 -39.00
C ALA A 68 -23.92 14.72 -37.54
N LEU A 69 -22.67 14.37 -37.17
CA LEU A 69 -22.08 14.58 -35.85
C LEU A 69 -20.68 15.19 -36.02
N PRO A 70 -20.58 16.53 -36.16
CA PRO A 70 -19.29 17.19 -36.38
C PRO A 70 -18.34 16.98 -35.20
N LEU A 71 -17.04 17.02 -35.48
CA LEU A 71 -16.00 16.90 -34.47
C LEU A 71 -15.65 18.26 -33.88
N VAL A 72 -15.57 18.32 -32.54
CA VAL A 72 -15.07 19.48 -31.80
C VAL A 72 -13.94 18.99 -30.88
N PRO A 73 -12.69 19.49 -31.02
CA PRO A 73 -12.20 20.28 -32.15
C PRO A 73 -12.22 19.49 -33.48
N PRO A 74 -12.13 20.17 -34.65
CA PRO A 74 -11.97 19.52 -35.96
C PRO A 74 -10.76 18.56 -35.97
N PRO A 75 -10.78 17.50 -36.80
CA PRO A 75 -9.67 16.56 -36.89
C PRO A 75 -8.43 17.20 -37.52
N GLU A 76 -7.26 16.74 -37.10
CA GLU A 76 -5.99 17.15 -37.72
C GLU A 76 -5.87 16.56 -39.14
N PRO A 77 -5.19 17.24 -40.08
CA PRO A 77 -5.00 16.74 -41.44
C PRO A 77 -4.43 15.31 -41.50
N ASP A 78 -3.47 15.00 -40.64
CA ASP A 78 -2.84 13.68 -40.57
C ASP A 78 -3.85 12.59 -40.13
N GLU A 79 -4.77 12.90 -39.21
CA GLU A 79 -5.83 11.97 -38.79
C GLU A 79 -6.81 11.67 -39.93
N VAL A 80 -7.08 12.66 -40.78
CA VAL A 80 -7.96 12.51 -41.95
C VAL A 80 -7.28 11.66 -43.02
N ASP A 81 -5.99 11.88 -43.28
CA ASP A 81 -5.22 11.08 -44.23
C ASP A 81 -5.07 9.62 -43.77
N ASP A 82 -4.79 9.40 -42.47
CA ASP A 82 -4.75 8.07 -41.87
C ASP A 82 -6.11 7.36 -41.97
N ALA A 83 -7.22 8.08 -41.78
CA ALA A 83 -8.56 7.54 -41.95
C ALA A 83 -8.83 7.10 -43.40
N PHE A 84 -8.36 7.86 -44.40
CA PHE A 84 -8.46 7.47 -45.81
C PHE A 84 -7.63 6.22 -46.14
N GLU A 85 -6.42 6.09 -45.57
CA GLU A 85 -5.61 4.88 -45.74
C GLU A 85 -6.23 3.67 -45.04
N ALA A 86 -6.74 3.84 -43.82
CA ALA A 86 -7.41 2.79 -43.05
C ALA A 86 -8.65 2.24 -43.78
N MET A 87 -9.43 3.09 -44.44
CA MET A 87 -10.61 2.69 -45.24
C MET A 87 -10.29 1.73 -46.41
N ARG A 88 -9.02 1.63 -46.82
CA ARG A 88 -8.58 0.66 -47.84
C ARG A 88 -8.59 -0.78 -47.32
N ASN A 89 -8.53 -0.97 -46.00
CA ASN A 89 -8.74 -2.29 -45.41
C ASN A 89 -10.26 -2.57 -45.32
N PRO A 90 -10.79 -3.57 -46.04
CA PRO A 90 -12.21 -3.88 -46.07
C PRO A 90 -12.75 -4.43 -44.75
N VAL A 91 -11.92 -5.13 -43.96
CA VAL A 91 -12.29 -5.64 -42.62
C VAL A 91 -12.48 -4.47 -41.68
N LEU A 92 -11.51 -3.55 -41.64
CA LEU A 92 -11.60 -2.33 -40.84
C LEU A 92 -12.79 -1.47 -41.29
N ARG A 93 -12.94 -1.25 -42.60
CA ARG A 93 -14.06 -0.48 -43.16
C ARG A 93 -15.40 -1.03 -42.69
N LEU A 94 -15.60 -2.35 -42.73
CA LEU A 94 -16.85 -2.99 -42.28
C LEU A 94 -17.12 -2.76 -40.79
N VAL A 95 -16.10 -2.86 -39.93
CA VAL A 95 -16.24 -2.61 -38.49
C VAL A 95 -16.64 -1.16 -38.23
N HIS A 96 -15.94 -0.21 -38.84
CA HIS A 96 -16.24 1.20 -38.70
C HIS A 96 -17.63 1.56 -39.24
N GLU A 97 -18.08 0.89 -40.30
CA GLU A 97 -19.39 1.09 -40.91
C GLU A 97 -20.53 0.65 -39.98
N LEU A 98 -20.35 -0.47 -39.26
CA LEU A 98 -21.31 -0.98 -38.28
C LEU A 98 -21.34 -0.17 -36.97
N LEU A 99 -20.35 0.69 -36.75
CA LEU A 99 -20.28 1.59 -35.60
C LEU A 99 -20.56 3.06 -36.00
N TRP A 100 -21.09 3.30 -37.22
CA TRP A 100 -21.33 4.65 -37.72
C TRP A 100 -22.67 4.83 -38.43
N LEU A 101 -23.10 6.09 -38.50
CA LEU A 101 -24.31 6.53 -39.20
C LEU A 101 -24.17 6.34 -40.71
N GLY A 102 -25.23 5.91 -41.40
CA GLY A 102 -25.26 6.08 -42.87
C GLY A 102 -26.21 5.21 -43.69
N ASP A 103 -26.56 4.01 -43.27
CA ASP A 103 -27.59 3.16 -43.93
C ASP A 103 -28.15 2.08 -42.98
N GLY A 104 -28.07 2.34 -41.67
CA GLY A 104 -28.63 1.48 -40.63
C GLY A 104 -30.14 1.64 -40.48
N THR A 105 -30.68 0.90 -39.51
CA THR A 105 -32.08 1.08 -39.08
C THR A 105 -32.19 2.33 -38.20
N PRO A 106 -33.37 2.95 -38.06
CA PRO A 106 -33.59 4.05 -37.12
C PRO A 106 -33.09 3.74 -35.70
N GLU A 107 -33.21 2.49 -35.27
CA GLU A 107 -32.76 1.97 -33.98
C GLU A 107 -31.22 1.97 -33.87
N HIS A 108 -30.52 1.50 -34.91
CA HIS A 108 -29.06 1.55 -34.98
C HIS A 108 -28.54 2.99 -34.93
N ASP A 109 -29.13 3.87 -35.75
CA ASP A 109 -28.72 5.27 -35.79
C ASP A 109 -29.02 5.99 -34.46
N HIS A 110 -30.11 5.62 -33.78
CA HIS A 110 -30.38 6.09 -32.42
C HIS A 110 -29.32 5.60 -31.44
N ALA A 111 -28.93 4.33 -31.47
CA ALA A 111 -27.88 3.79 -30.60
C ALA A 111 -26.54 4.50 -30.79
N VAL A 112 -26.12 4.73 -32.05
CA VAL A 112 -24.89 5.48 -32.37
C VAL A 112 -24.97 6.92 -31.82
N ARG A 113 -26.08 7.64 -32.05
CA ARG A 113 -26.21 9.03 -31.59
C ARG A 113 -26.24 9.12 -30.07
N SER A 114 -27.04 8.30 -29.40
CA SER A 114 -27.17 8.30 -27.93
C SER A 114 -25.84 7.96 -27.27
N HIS A 115 -25.15 6.92 -27.74
CA HIS A 115 -23.87 6.53 -27.17
C HIS A 115 -22.75 7.54 -27.47
N CYS A 116 -22.75 8.14 -28.66
CA CYS A 116 -21.82 9.23 -28.98
C CYS A 116 -22.04 10.45 -28.09
N ALA A 117 -23.30 10.80 -27.80
CA ALA A 117 -23.64 11.95 -26.98
C ALA A 117 -23.15 11.79 -25.53
N VAL A 118 -23.27 10.60 -24.96
CA VAL A 118 -22.80 10.35 -23.59
C VAL A 118 -21.28 10.20 -23.49
N ILE A 119 -20.63 9.55 -24.48
CA ILE A 119 -19.16 9.41 -24.51
C ILE A 119 -18.47 10.77 -24.66
N GLU A 120 -19.01 11.67 -25.47
CA GLU A 120 -18.44 13.00 -25.71
C GLU A 120 -19.05 14.09 -24.82
N GLY A 121 -19.98 13.71 -23.95
CA GLY A 121 -20.70 14.59 -23.04
C GLY A 121 -20.00 14.72 -21.68
N GLU A 122 -20.82 14.97 -20.66
CA GLU A 122 -20.34 15.06 -19.28
C GLU A 122 -19.97 13.65 -18.75
N PRO A 123 -18.80 13.49 -18.11
CA PRO A 123 -18.36 12.19 -17.63
C PRO A 123 -19.18 11.74 -16.42
N LEU A 124 -19.45 10.43 -16.32
CA LEU A 124 -20.24 9.82 -15.25
C LEU A 124 -19.35 9.48 -14.04
N THR A 125 -18.85 10.50 -13.36
CA THR A 125 -17.74 10.38 -12.38
C THR A 125 -18.13 10.57 -10.93
N GLU A 126 -19.36 10.97 -10.64
CA GLU A 126 -19.82 11.11 -9.27
C GLU A 126 -19.84 9.72 -8.57
N PRO A 127 -19.40 9.63 -7.31
CA PRO A 127 -19.26 8.36 -6.62
C PRO A 127 -20.62 7.75 -6.25
N GLY A 128 -20.67 6.41 -6.24
CA GLY A 128 -21.82 5.63 -5.80
C GLY A 128 -22.89 5.40 -6.88
N ARG A 129 -23.79 4.46 -6.61
CA ARG A 129 -24.93 4.11 -7.50
C ARG A 129 -25.83 5.34 -7.69
N PRO A 130 -26.25 5.65 -8.93
CA PRO A 130 -27.13 6.79 -9.18
C PRO A 130 -28.54 6.52 -8.64
N ASP A 131 -29.22 7.58 -8.18
CA ASP A 131 -30.67 7.54 -8.00
C ASP A 131 -31.31 7.70 -9.38
N VAL A 132 -31.88 6.62 -9.90
CA VAL A 132 -32.35 6.54 -11.29
C VAL A 132 -33.42 7.59 -11.57
N ASP A 133 -34.25 7.94 -10.60
CA ASP A 133 -35.33 8.92 -10.80
C ASP A 133 -34.82 10.38 -10.81
N GLU A 134 -33.62 10.61 -10.25
CA GLU A 134 -33.06 11.95 -10.04
C GLU A 134 -31.74 12.23 -10.80
N ASP A 135 -31.17 11.25 -11.51
CA ASP A 135 -29.93 11.39 -12.31
C ASP A 135 -30.19 11.25 -13.82
N PRO A 136 -30.46 12.36 -14.54
CA PRO A 136 -30.66 12.36 -15.99
C PRO A 136 -29.44 11.91 -16.79
N LEU A 137 -28.22 12.03 -16.25
CA LEU A 137 -27.00 11.62 -16.94
C LEU A 137 -26.87 10.10 -16.91
N ALA A 138 -27.07 9.48 -15.75
CA ALA A 138 -27.12 8.03 -15.61
C ALA A 138 -28.20 7.41 -16.50
N GLN A 139 -29.40 8.01 -16.57
CA GLN A 139 -30.46 7.57 -17.48
C GLN A 139 -30.04 7.61 -18.96
N GLN A 140 -29.32 8.66 -19.39
CA GLN A 140 -28.84 8.76 -20.78
C GLN A 140 -27.80 7.68 -21.09
N TRP A 141 -26.89 7.39 -20.17
CA TRP A 141 -25.90 6.32 -20.31
C TRP A 141 -26.56 4.94 -20.39
N LEU A 142 -27.53 4.65 -19.51
CA LEU A 142 -28.29 3.41 -19.55
C LEU A 142 -29.08 3.28 -20.86
N ALA A 143 -29.80 4.33 -21.27
CA ALA A 143 -30.55 4.32 -22.52
C ALA A 143 -29.66 4.08 -23.76
N ALA A 144 -28.43 4.60 -23.74
CA ALA A 144 -27.45 4.36 -24.79
C ALA A 144 -26.97 2.89 -24.84
N ALA A 145 -26.66 2.30 -23.67
CA ALA A 145 -26.31 0.88 -23.57
C ALA A 145 -27.46 -0.01 -24.05
N GLU A 146 -28.69 0.28 -23.63
CA GLU A 146 -29.91 -0.45 -24.00
C GLU A 146 -30.25 -0.36 -25.48
N ALA A 147 -29.98 0.80 -26.09
CA ALA A 147 -30.15 0.95 -27.53
C ALA A 147 -29.18 0.02 -28.27
N TRP A 148 -27.92 -0.08 -27.85
CA TRP A 148 -26.95 -1.00 -28.45
C TRP A 148 -27.27 -2.46 -28.20
N ALA A 149 -27.62 -2.84 -26.97
CA ALA A 149 -27.98 -4.22 -26.64
C ALA A 149 -29.15 -4.71 -27.52
N ARG A 150 -30.20 -3.88 -27.69
CA ARG A 150 -31.33 -4.18 -28.59
C ARG A 150 -30.91 -4.32 -30.04
N VAL A 151 -30.06 -3.41 -30.55
CA VAL A 151 -29.56 -3.47 -31.93
C VAL A 151 -28.77 -4.76 -32.18
N LEU A 152 -27.90 -5.15 -31.24
CA LEU A 152 -27.06 -6.35 -31.37
C LEU A 152 -27.85 -7.66 -31.23
N ALA A 153 -28.93 -7.65 -30.44
CA ALA A 153 -29.85 -8.78 -30.32
C ALA A 153 -30.68 -9.01 -31.60
N GLY A 154 -31.00 -7.95 -32.34
CA GLY A 154 -31.75 -8.01 -33.60
C GLY A 154 -30.96 -8.58 -34.78
N GLU A 155 -31.64 -9.24 -35.72
CA GLU A 155 -31.00 -9.76 -36.94
C GLU A 155 -30.72 -8.68 -38.01
N GLU A 156 -31.43 -7.55 -37.96
CA GLU A 156 -31.39 -6.54 -39.03
C GLU A 156 -29.99 -5.97 -39.27
N ILE A 157 -29.25 -5.69 -38.20
CA ILE A 157 -27.86 -5.19 -38.30
C ILE A 157 -26.92 -6.24 -38.91
N TRP A 158 -27.15 -7.51 -38.59
CA TRP A 158 -26.34 -8.63 -39.09
C TRP A 158 -26.68 -8.98 -40.54
N ASP A 159 -27.94 -8.86 -40.96
CA ASP A 159 -28.34 -8.95 -42.36
C ASP A 159 -27.78 -7.81 -43.20
N ARG A 160 -27.75 -6.59 -42.66
CA ARG A 160 -27.04 -5.47 -43.29
C ARG A 160 -25.55 -5.79 -43.43
N ALA A 161 -24.89 -6.24 -42.38
CA ALA A 161 -23.48 -6.63 -42.45
C ALA A 161 -23.23 -7.71 -43.52
N ARG A 162 -24.10 -8.72 -43.64
CA ARG A 162 -24.03 -9.76 -44.68
C ARG A 162 -24.16 -9.17 -46.09
N ARG A 163 -25.13 -8.28 -46.32
CA ARG A 163 -25.30 -7.58 -47.61
C ARG A 163 -24.06 -6.76 -47.94
N ARG A 164 -23.53 -6.01 -46.97
CA ARG A 164 -22.35 -5.17 -47.16
C ARG A 164 -21.08 -5.96 -47.43
N VAL A 165 -20.89 -7.12 -46.81
CA VAL A 165 -19.83 -8.06 -47.19
C VAL A 165 -19.95 -8.48 -48.67
N ALA A 166 -21.15 -8.79 -49.15
CA ALA A 166 -21.37 -9.14 -50.55
C ALA A 166 -21.15 -7.97 -51.51
N GLU A 167 -21.51 -6.74 -51.10
CA GLU A 167 -21.33 -5.53 -51.91
C GLU A 167 -19.86 -5.06 -51.98
N ILE A 168 -19.08 -5.26 -50.91
CA ILE A 168 -17.64 -4.97 -50.90
C ILE A 168 -16.88 -5.96 -51.81
N ASP A 169 -17.36 -7.21 -51.89
CA ASP A 169 -16.83 -8.28 -52.75
C ASP A 169 -15.30 -8.49 -52.60
N ASP A 170 -14.78 -8.40 -51.36
CA ASP A 170 -13.37 -8.69 -51.05
C ASP A 170 -13.23 -10.14 -50.55
N PRO A 171 -12.30 -10.96 -51.10
CA PRO A 171 -12.12 -12.36 -50.70
C PRO A 171 -11.85 -12.62 -49.21
N ARG A 172 -11.41 -11.60 -48.45
CA ARG A 172 -11.19 -11.70 -47.00
C ARG A 172 -12.48 -11.54 -46.19
N LEU A 173 -13.50 -10.92 -46.77
CA LEU A 173 -14.80 -10.74 -46.16
C LEU A 173 -15.73 -11.88 -46.55
N THR A 174 -16.23 -12.60 -45.56
CA THR A 174 -17.16 -13.72 -45.76
C THR A 174 -18.31 -13.62 -44.76
N THR A 175 -19.36 -14.40 -44.96
CA THR A 175 -20.42 -14.58 -43.94
C THR A 175 -19.86 -15.05 -42.60
N GLY A 176 -18.76 -15.83 -42.63
CA GLY A 176 -18.02 -16.21 -41.43
C GLY A 176 -17.37 -15.03 -40.70
N THR A 177 -16.99 -13.96 -41.40
CA THR A 177 -16.49 -12.72 -40.80
C THR A 177 -17.59 -12.01 -40.02
N VAL A 178 -18.82 -11.95 -40.56
CA VAL A 178 -19.98 -11.38 -39.86
C VAL A 178 -20.30 -12.14 -38.57
N ARG A 179 -20.29 -13.48 -38.61
CA ARG A 179 -20.49 -14.30 -37.40
C ARG A 179 -19.44 -13.99 -36.32
N ARG A 180 -18.17 -13.90 -36.70
CA ARG A 180 -17.08 -13.57 -35.77
C ARG A 180 -17.18 -12.16 -35.20
N LEU A 181 -17.69 -11.21 -35.99
CA LEU A 181 -17.97 -9.87 -35.52
C LEU A 181 -19.16 -9.85 -34.55
N ARG A 182 -20.21 -10.63 -34.81
CA ARG A 182 -21.33 -10.82 -33.88
C ARG A 182 -20.91 -11.37 -32.52
N GLU A 183 -19.90 -12.24 -32.49
CA GLU A 183 -19.32 -12.76 -31.25
C GLU A 183 -18.44 -11.72 -30.51
N ARG A 184 -17.90 -10.71 -31.20
CA ARG A 184 -16.93 -9.74 -30.65
C ARG A 184 -17.52 -8.38 -30.32
N LEU A 185 -18.48 -7.91 -31.11
CA LEU A 185 -18.99 -6.55 -31.01
C LEU A 185 -19.73 -6.28 -29.69
N PRO A 186 -20.57 -7.19 -29.16
CA PRO A 186 -21.18 -6.99 -27.84
C PRO A 186 -20.11 -6.80 -26.76
N ARG A 187 -19.09 -7.66 -26.74
CA ARG A 187 -17.96 -7.53 -25.84
C ARG A 187 -17.23 -6.20 -26.01
N HIS A 188 -16.95 -5.80 -27.24
CA HIS A 188 -16.24 -4.55 -27.49
C HIS A 188 -16.98 -3.32 -26.94
N LEU A 189 -18.32 -3.30 -27.03
CA LEU A 189 -19.10 -2.21 -26.44
C LEU A 189 -19.07 -2.25 -24.91
N VAL A 190 -19.16 -3.43 -24.30
CA VAL A 190 -18.97 -3.57 -22.84
C VAL A 190 -17.56 -3.10 -22.42
N ASP A 191 -16.52 -3.48 -23.17
CA ASP A 191 -15.14 -3.05 -22.89
C ASP A 191 -14.99 -1.51 -22.90
N VAL A 192 -15.82 -0.78 -23.67
CA VAL A 192 -15.84 0.70 -23.66
C VAL A 192 -16.34 1.22 -22.32
N HIS A 193 -17.47 0.70 -21.80
CA HIS A 193 -17.99 1.09 -20.48
C HIS A 193 -17.01 0.69 -19.36
N VAL A 194 -16.43 -0.52 -19.45
CA VAL A 194 -15.43 -1.00 -18.48
C VAL A 194 -14.17 -0.13 -18.49
N ALA A 195 -13.74 0.37 -19.65
CA ALA A 195 -12.61 1.31 -19.72
C ALA A 195 -12.90 2.61 -18.98
N PHE A 196 -14.11 3.19 -19.13
CA PHE A 196 -14.52 4.37 -18.37
C PHE A 196 -14.59 4.08 -16.86
N ALA A 197 -15.13 2.92 -16.46
CA ALA A 197 -15.15 2.51 -15.06
C ALA A 197 -13.72 2.38 -14.49
N ALA A 198 -12.79 1.81 -15.25
CA ALA A 198 -11.40 1.63 -14.87
C ALA A 198 -10.65 2.96 -14.69
N ASP A 199 -10.85 3.89 -15.63
CA ASP A 199 -10.27 5.24 -15.58
C ASP A 199 -10.83 6.05 -14.41
N ALA A 200 -12.15 6.03 -14.22
CA ALA A 200 -12.83 6.68 -13.10
C ALA A 200 -12.32 6.13 -11.75
N ALA A 201 -12.20 4.80 -11.63
CA ALA A 201 -11.65 4.16 -10.44
C ALA A 201 -10.21 4.60 -10.15
N ALA A 202 -9.37 4.63 -11.18
CA ALA A 202 -7.96 4.99 -11.06
C ALA A 202 -7.76 6.44 -10.59
N ASP A 203 -8.55 7.36 -11.13
CA ASP A 203 -8.36 8.80 -10.94
C ASP A 203 -9.12 9.35 -9.72
N LEU A 204 -10.32 8.82 -9.43
CA LEU A 204 -11.24 9.39 -8.44
C LEU A 204 -11.52 8.45 -7.26
N GLY A 205 -11.13 7.18 -7.37
CA GLY A 205 -11.33 6.16 -6.32
C GLY A 205 -12.38 5.12 -6.68
N GLN A 206 -12.40 4.03 -5.91
CA GLN A 206 -13.19 2.82 -6.18
C GLN A 206 -14.66 3.10 -6.50
N GLN A 207 -15.32 3.98 -5.73
CA GLN A 207 -16.75 4.29 -5.86
C GLN A 207 -17.10 5.03 -7.16
N ALA A 208 -16.13 5.62 -7.86
CA ALA A 208 -16.35 6.29 -9.13
C ALA A 208 -16.59 5.29 -10.28
N ALA A 209 -16.26 4.00 -10.09
CA ALA A 209 -16.61 2.94 -11.04
C ALA A 209 -18.09 2.58 -10.98
N ASP A 210 -18.72 2.75 -9.82
CA ASP A 210 -20.05 2.22 -9.48
C ASP A 210 -21.12 2.60 -10.49
N ARG A 211 -21.08 3.83 -11.03
CA ARG A 211 -22.08 4.29 -12.00
C ARG A 211 -21.97 3.59 -13.35
N HIS A 212 -20.75 3.39 -13.85
CA HIS A 212 -20.54 2.64 -15.09
C HIS A 212 -20.84 1.15 -14.92
N LEU A 213 -20.53 0.58 -13.74
CA LEU A 213 -20.93 -0.79 -13.42
C LEU A 213 -22.44 -0.94 -13.29
N TRP A 214 -23.12 0.03 -12.68
CA TRP A 214 -24.58 0.08 -12.61
C TRP A 214 -25.22 0.11 -14.00
N VAL A 215 -24.69 0.91 -14.94
CA VAL A 215 -25.18 0.93 -16.32
C VAL A 215 -25.08 -0.45 -16.96
N LEU A 216 -24.01 -1.20 -16.70
CA LEU A 216 -23.85 -2.55 -17.23
C LEU A 216 -24.78 -3.56 -16.56
N ASP A 217 -24.94 -3.48 -15.23
CA ASP A 217 -25.82 -4.34 -14.41
C ASP A 217 -27.30 -4.20 -14.79
N GLU A 218 -27.75 -2.98 -15.10
CA GLU A 218 -29.13 -2.72 -15.53
C GLU A 218 -29.35 -2.96 -17.03
N SER A 219 -28.27 -3.14 -17.79
CA SER A 219 -28.37 -3.30 -19.23
C SER A 219 -28.68 -4.73 -19.64
N SER A 220 -29.19 -4.89 -20.85
CA SER A 220 -29.52 -6.18 -21.46
C SER A 220 -28.29 -6.91 -22.03
N PHE A 221 -27.07 -6.52 -21.64
CA PHE A 221 -25.86 -7.29 -21.96
C PHE A 221 -25.80 -8.56 -21.12
N ASP A 222 -25.08 -9.57 -21.60
CA ASP A 222 -24.95 -10.85 -20.92
C ASP A 222 -24.01 -10.73 -19.70
N ASP A 223 -24.50 -11.13 -18.52
CA ASP A 223 -23.75 -10.99 -17.25
C ASP A 223 -22.39 -11.69 -17.30
N ASP A 224 -22.31 -12.91 -17.84
CA ASP A 224 -21.04 -13.66 -17.97
C ASP A 224 -20.03 -12.91 -18.86
N LEU A 225 -20.52 -12.24 -19.91
CA LEU A 225 -19.70 -11.40 -20.78
C LEU A 225 -19.21 -10.13 -20.07
N VAL A 226 -20.04 -9.50 -19.24
CA VAL A 226 -19.66 -8.36 -18.40
C VAL A 226 -18.61 -8.78 -17.36
N ASP A 227 -18.85 -9.88 -16.66
CA ASP A 227 -17.93 -10.45 -15.67
C ASP A 227 -16.55 -10.76 -16.26
N ALA A 228 -16.53 -11.34 -17.47
CA ALA A 228 -15.29 -11.57 -18.20
C ALA A 228 -14.62 -10.24 -18.63
N ALA A 229 -15.39 -9.16 -18.84
CA ALA A 229 -14.88 -7.84 -19.24
C ALA A 229 -14.12 -7.19 -18.09
N LEU A 230 -14.76 -7.17 -16.93
CA LEU A 230 -14.18 -6.65 -15.69
C LEU A 230 -12.89 -7.38 -15.33
N ARG A 231 -12.89 -8.72 -15.36
CA ARG A 231 -11.69 -9.52 -15.06
C ARG A 231 -10.55 -9.29 -16.04
N GLU A 232 -10.82 -9.19 -17.34
CA GLU A 232 -9.76 -8.93 -18.32
C GLU A 232 -9.22 -7.51 -18.20
N ALA A 233 -10.08 -6.53 -17.93
CA ALA A 233 -9.70 -5.12 -17.76
C ALA A 233 -8.90 -4.86 -16.48
N ALA A 234 -9.04 -5.70 -15.45
CA ALA A 234 -8.23 -5.63 -14.23
C ALA A 234 -6.79 -6.13 -14.43
N ARG A 235 -6.53 -7.03 -15.39
CA ARG A 235 -5.20 -7.66 -15.57
C ARG A 235 -4.04 -6.68 -15.76
N PRO A 236 -4.14 -5.60 -16.56
CA PRO A 236 -3.06 -4.62 -16.67
C PRO A 236 -2.75 -3.90 -15.36
N ALA A 237 -3.71 -3.80 -14.44
CA ALA A 237 -3.47 -3.28 -13.10
C ALA A 237 -2.78 -4.34 -12.21
N GLU A 238 -3.21 -5.60 -12.28
CA GLU A 238 -2.55 -6.71 -11.59
C GLU A 238 -1.07 -6.86 -12.00
N ASP A 239 -0.79 -6.81 -13.30
CA ASP A 239 0.57 -6.92 -13.83
C ASP A 239 1.46 -5.75 -13.39
N ARG A 240 0.89 -4.54 -13.26
CA ARG A 240 1.59 -3.37 -12.71
C ARG A 240 1.92 -3.54 -11.23
N ILE A 241 0.99 -4.09 -10.43
CA ILE A 241 1.24 -4.42 -9.02
C ILE A 241 2.35 -5.45 -8.91
N ARG A 242 2.24 -6.56 -9.65
CA ARG A 242 3.25 -7.62 -9.63
C ARG A 242 4.64 -7.10 -9.98
N ALA A 243 4.75 -6.32 -11.07
CA ALA A 243 6.01 -5.73 -11.47
C ALA A 243 6.59 -4.76 -10.41
N ALA A 244 5.73 -3.98 -9.74
CA ALA A 244 6.17 -3.09 -8.67
C ALA A 244 6.64 -3.85 -7.42
N CYS A 245 5.93 -4.92 -7.03
CA CYS A 245 6.30 -5.79 -5.92
C CYS A 245 7.61 -6.52 -6.21
N GLU A 246 7.77 -7.11 -7.39
CA GLU A 246 9.00 -7.78 -7.83
C GLU A 246 10.22 -6.84 -7.83
N GLU A 247 10.02 -5.57 -8.20
CA GLU A 247 11.07 -4.54 -8.11
C GLU A 247 11.47 -4.27 -6.66
N ALA A 248 10.49 -4.04 -5.78
CA ALA A 248 10.72 -3.77 -4.37
C ALA A 248 11.42 -4.93 -3.66
N ASP A 249 10.96 -6.17 -3.91
CA ASP A 249 11.55 -7.39 -3.37
C ASP A 249 13.01 -7.56 -3.83
N ARG A 250 13.30 -7.24 -5.10
CA ARG A 250 14.67 -7.26 -5.62
C ARG A 250 15.55 -6.25 -4.90
N VAL A 251 15.08 -5.02 -4.70
CA VAL A 251 15.84 -4.00 -3.95
C VAL A 251 16.05 -4.44 -2.50
N ALA A 252 15.02 -4.97 -1.84
CA ALA A 252 15.11 -5.45 -0.46
C ALA A 252 16.17 -6.56 -0.29
N THR A 253 16.30 -7.43 -1.28
CA THR A 253 17.27 -8.55 -1.24
C THR A 253 18.68 -8.15 -1.66
N THR A 254 18.85 -7.36 -2.72
CA THR A 254 20.18 -7.01 -3.26
C THR A 254 20.78 -5.78 -2.60
N THR A 255 19.96 -4.79 -2.26
CA THR A 255 20.39 -3.49 -1.75
C THR A 255 19.56 -3.07 -0.53
N PRO A 256 19.64 -3.78 0.61
CA PRO A 256 18.73 -3.56 1.74
C PRO A 256 18.74 -2.12 2.31
N ARG A 257 19.84 -1.37 2.13
CA ARG A 257 19.92 0.05 2.56
C ARG A 257 18.98 0.97 1.78
N ALA A 258 18.63 0.63 0.53
CA ALA A 258 17.70 1.38 -0.30
C ALA A 258 16.25 0.86 -0.20
N ALA A 259 16.01 -0.18 0.62
CA ALA A 259 14.73 -0.88 0.65
C ALA A 259 13.58 -0.01 1.17
N ILE A 260 13.83 0.93 2.09
CA ILE A 260 12.79 1.84 2.60
C ILE A 260 12.26 2.74 1.48
N GLU A 261 13.16 3.35 0.70
CA GLU A 261 12.77 4.19 -0.44
C GLU A 261 11.98 3.38 -1.46
N ALA A 262 12.42 2.16 -1.77
CA ALA A 262 11.68 1.25 -2.65
C ALA A 262 10.30 0.87 -2.09
N GLY A 263 10.17 0.69 -0.77
CA GLY A 263 8.91 0.40 -0.10
C GLY A 263 7.90 1.56 -0.18
N HIS A 264 8.33 2.81 0.07
CA HIS A 264 7.45 3.97 -0.11
C HIS A 264 7.04 4.17 -1.57
N LEU A 265 7.98 4.01 -2.50
CA LEU A 265 7.72 4.10 -3.93
C LEU A 265 6.76 3.01 -4.41
N LEU A 266 6.83 1.81 -3.82
CA LEU A 266 5.87 0.74 -4.06
C LEU A 266 4.45 1.16 -3.63
N LEU A 267 4.29 1.67 -2.40
CA LEU A 267 2.98 2.11 -1.90
C LEU A 267 2.36 3.20 -2.79
N GLU A 268 3.16 4.18 -3.20
CA GLU A 268 2.74 5.25 -4.12
C GLU A 268 2.30 4.68 -5.47
N ARG A 269 3.12 3.81 -6.08
CA ARG A 269 2.82 3.24 -7.41
C ARG A 269 1.65 2.26 -7.40
N ALA A 270 1.38 1.63 -6.26
CA ALA A 270 0.31 0.66 -6.09
C ALA A 270 -1.07 1.31 -5.95
N GLU A 271 -1.15 2.57 -5.52
CA GLU A 271 -2.42 3.25 -5.22
C GLU A 271 -3.41 3.22 -6.39
N ARG A 272 -2.97 3.67 -7.58
CA ARG A 272 -3.83 3.70 -8.78
C ARG A 272 -4.26 2.30 -9.25
N PRO A 273 -3.34 1.33 -9.47
CA PRO A 273 -3.74 -0.03 -9.83
C PRO A 273 -4.66 -0.71 -8.81
N LEU A 274 -4.43 -0.56 -7.50
CA LEU A 274 -5.29 -1.15 -6.47
C LEU A 274 -6.71 -0.58 -6.53
N ARG A 275 -6.86 0.74 -6.74
CA ARG A 275 -8.16 1.37 -6.94
C ARG A 275 -8.88 0.83 -8.18
N THR A 276 -8.17 0.65 -9.30
CA THR A 276 -8.74 0.05 -10.51
C THR A 276 -9.25 -1.37 -10.25
N ILE A 277 -8.43 -2.23 -9.63
CA ILE A 277 -8.83 -3.62 -9.35
C ILE A 277 -10.06 -3.65 -8.42
N ALA A 278 -10.01 -2.90 -7.31
CA ALA A 278 -11.13 -2.84 -6.35
C ALA A 278 -12.38 -2.20 -6.96
N GLY A 279 -12.22 -1.21 -7.85
CA GLY A 279 -13.29 -0.55 -8.59
C GLY A 279 -14.02 -1.50 -9.52
N LEU A 280 -13.29 -2.32 -10.28
CA LEU A 280 -13.88 -3.22 -11.26
C LEU A 280 -14.40 -4.53 -10.68
N LEU A 281 -13.71 -5.10 -9.69
CA LEU A 281 -14.02 -6.44 -9.15
C LEU A 281 -14.72 -6.39 -7.80
N GLY A 282 -14.67 -5.25 -7.11
CA GLY A 282 -15.17 -5.10 -5.75
C GLY A 282 -14.09 -5.29 -4.68
N ALA A 283 -14.35 -4.76 -3.48
CA ALA A 283 -13.39 -4.79 -2.36
C ALA A 283 -13.14 -6.21 -1.82
N ASP A 284 -14.17 -7.06 -1.86
CA ASP A 284 -14.15 -8.42 -1.30
C ASP A 284 -13.74 -9.50 -2.32
N ASP A 285 -13.42 -9.11 -3.56
CA ASP A 285 -12.99 -10.07 -4.58
C ASP A 285 -11.62 -10.69 -4.22
N PRO A 286 -11.42 -12.00 -4.46
CA PRO A 286 -10.15 -12.66 -4.17
C PRO A 286 -8.94 -12.04 -4.88
N VAL A 287 -9.10 -11.50 -6.10
CA VAL A 287 -8.03 -10.83 -6.85
C VAL A 287 -7.69 -9.49 -6.19
N THR A 288 -8.71 -8.72 -5.79
CA THR A 288 -8.51 -7.48 -5.02
C THR A 288 -7.75 -7.74 -3.73
N THR A 289 -8.17 -8.76 -2.98
CA THR A 289 -7.53 -9.19 -1.73
C THR A 289 -6.07 -9.58 -1.98
N ALA A 290 -5.82 -10.45 -2.96
CA ALA A 290 -4.47 -10.92 -3.28
C ALA A 290 -3.53 -9.79 -3.68
N ALA A 291 -3.98 -8.84 -4.50
CA ALA A 291 -3.18 -7.69 -4.93
C ALA A 291 -2.79 -6.78 -3.75
N HIS A 292 -3.74 -6.51 -2.85
CA HIS A 292 -3.51 -5.74 -1.63
C HIS A 292 -2.47 -6.42 -0.71
N ASP A 293 -2.62 -7.72 -0.47
CA ASP A 293 -1.69 -8.48 0.35
C ASP A 293 -0.31 -8.65 -0.29
N GLU A 294 -0.22 -8.72 -1.61
CA GLU A 294 1.06 -8.75 -2.31
C GLU A 294 1.88 -7.47 -2.05
N VAL A 295 1.24 -6.31 -2.19
CA VAL A 295 1.86 -5.01 -1.89
C VAL A 295 2.25 -4.92 -0.41
N ALA A 296 1.36 -5.32 0.49
CA ALA A 296 1.60 -5.30 1.92
C ALA A 296 2.81 -6.17 2.31
N ARG A 297 2.93 -7.38 1.74
CA ARG A 297 4.06 -8.28 2.00
C ARG A 297 5.38 -7.72 1.48
N ALA A 298 5.40 -7.18 0.26
CA ALA A 298 6.61 -6.60 -0.33
C ALA A 298 7.08 -5.35 0.44
N ALA A 299 6.16 -4.45 0.82
CA ALA A 299 6.47 -3.30 1.67
C ALA A 299 7.02 -3.72 3.05
N ASN A 300 6.43 -4.75 3.67
CA ASN A 300 6.94 -5.33 4.90
C ASN A 300 8.35 -5.94 4.74
N LEU A 301 8.61 -6.64 3.63
CA LEU A 301 9.94 -7.18 3.33
C LEU A 301 10.98 -6.04 3.25
N CYS A 302 10.65 -4.96 2.56
CA CYS A 302 11.48 -3.76 2.46
C CYS A 302 11.85 -3.19 3.84
N ALA A 303 10.85 -3.02 4.71
CA ALA A 303 11.05 -2.51 6.07
C ALA A 303 12.02 -3.39 6.89
N ILE A 304 11.80 -4.71 6.84
CA ILE A 304 12.59 -5.67 7.63
C ILE A 304 14.00 -5.85 7.08
N ALA A 305 14.16 -5.89 5.76
CA ALA A 305 15.48 -5.98 5.13
C ALA A 305 16.37 -4.78 5.48
N HIS A 306 15.81 -3.57 5.44
CA HIS A 306 16.52 -2.36 5.85
C HIS A 306 16.93 -2.41 7.32
N SER A 307 15.97 -2.63 8.22
CA SER A 307 16.19 -2.65 9.66
C SER A 307 17.25 -3.68 10.06
N ASN A 308 17.19 -4.89 9.49
CA ASN A 308 18.20 -5.93 9.74
C ASN A 308 19.60 -5.53 9.26
N LYS A 309 19.71 -4.73 8.20
CA LYS A 309 21.00 -4.35 7.62
C LYS A 309 21.62 -3.12 8.28
N THR A 310 20.82 -2.11 8.62
CA THR A 310 21.29 -0.83 9.16
C THR A 310 21.26 -0.78 10.67
N GLY A 311 20.39 -1.58 11.31
CA GLY A 311 20.04 -1.44 12.71
C GLY A 311 19.14 -0.23 13.00
N ASP A 312 18.88 0.63 12.01
CA ASP A 312 17.98 1.77 12.13
C ASP A 312 16.54 1.33 11.83
N ARG A 313 15.69 1.52 12.83
CA ARG A 313 14.31 1.02 12.85
C ARG A 313 13.28 2.10 12.61
N ALA A 314 13.63 3.37 12.80
CA ALA A 314 12.66 4.46 12.66
C ALA A 314 12.05 4.48 11.25
N PRO A 315 12.83 4.36 10.16
CA PRO A 315 12.24 4.34 8.82
C PRO A 315 11.34 3.11 8.57
N ALA A 316 11.64 1.97 9.20
CA ALA A 316 10.81 0.77 9.09
C ALA A 316 9.48 0.93 9.84
N LEU A 317 9.48 1.61 11.00
CA LEU A 317 8.26 1.94 11.75
C LEU A 317 7.39 2.97 11.03
N ASP A 318 7.97 3.81 10.17
CA ASP A 318 7.22 4.74 9.33
C ASP A 318 6.57 4.06 8.12
N LEU A 319 7.21 3.03 7.55
CA LEU A 319 6.70 2.31 6.37
C LEU A 319 5.63 1.25 6.70
N LEU A 320 5.80 0.49 7.79
CA LEU A 320 4.93 -0.64 8.13
C LEU A 320 3.44 -0.29 8.36
N PRO A 321 3.06 0.88 8.89
CA PRO A 321 1.66 1.28 8.97
C PRO A 321 0.96 1.31 7.61
N GLY A 322 1.61 1.83 6.57
CA GLY A 322 1.06 1.82 5.21
C GLY A 322 0.90 0.39 4.65
N ALA A 323 1.83 -0.51 4.99
CA ALA A 323 1.67 -1.93 4.65
C ALA A 323 0.50 -2.58 5.41
N ALA A 324 0.30 -2.23 6.68
CA ALA A 324 -0.78 -2.75 7.52
C ALA A 324 -2.17 -2.32 7.02
N GLU A 325 -2.31 -1.08 6.54
CA GLU A 325 -3.56 -0.58 5.94
C GLU A 325 -3.99 -1.35 4.69
N LEU A 326 -3.04 -1.93 3.96
CA LEU A 326 -3.30 -2.73 2.77
C LEU A 326 -3.53 -4.21 3.09
N ALA A 327 -3.02 -4.75 4.20
CA ALA A 327 -3.20 -6.17 4.50
C ALA A 327 -4.69 -6.56 4.63
N ARG A 328 -5.08 -7.68 4.04
CA ARG A 328 -6.45 -8.21 4.07
C ARG A 328 -6.49 -9.64 4.61
N GLU A 329 -5.55 -10.47 4.21
CA GLU A 329 -5.38 -11.83 4.72
C GLU A 329 -4.87 -11.83 6.16
N ARG A 330 -5.49 -12.66 7.01
CA ARG A 330 -5.09 -12.83 8.42
C ARG A 330 -3.59 -13.15 8.57
N THR A 331 -3.04 -13.95 7.67
CA THR A 331 -1.61 -14.31 7.68
C THR A 331 -0.69 -13.12 7.46
N THR A 332 -1.06 -12.21 6.56
CA THR A 332 -0.29 -10.98 6.29
C THR A 332 -0.42 -9.99 7.44
N ILE A 333 -1.63 -9.81 7.97
CA ILE A 333 -1.89 -8.96 9.14
C ILE A 333 -1.04 -9.43 10.33
N GLU A 334 -1.11 -10.71 10.68
CA GLU A 334 -0.34 -11.29 11.80
C GLU A 334 1.18 -11.18 11.60
N LEU A 335 1.66 -11.25 10.36
CA LEU A 335 3.07 -11.08 10.03
C LEU A 335 3.52 -9.64 10.27
N ILE A 336 2.76 -8.67 9.76
CA ILE A 336 3.08 -7.23 9.88
C ILE A 336 2.97 -6.79 11.35
N ASP A 337 1.92 -7.20 12.06
CA ASP A 337 1.74 -6.88 13.48
C ASP A 337 2.88 -7.44 14.34
N ARG A 338 3.33 -8.66 14.06
CA ARG A 338 4.47 -9.26 14.75
C ARG A 338 5.75 -8.48 14.49
N ASN A 339 5.99 -8.08 13.24
CA ASN A 339 7.17 -7.31 12.86
C ASN A 339 7.17 -5.91 13.48
N LEU A 340 6.02 -5.22 13.47
CA LEU A 340 5.82 -3.97 14.18
C LEU A 340 6.14 -4.13 15.67
N ALA A 341 5.57 -5.13 16.34
CA ALA A 341 5.82 -5.39 17.76
C ALA A 341 7.30 -5.61 18.08
N VAL A 342 8.01 -6.39 17.26
CA VAL A 342 9.45 -6.65 17.42
C VAL A 342 10.28 -5.37 17.26
N LEU A 343 9.99 -4.57 16.23
CA LEU A 343 10.73 -3.33 15.98
C LEU A 343 10.50 -2.29 17.07
N ASP A 344 9.27 -2.21 17.58
CA ASP A 344 8.86 -1.21 18.57
C ASP A 344 9.33 -1.57 19.99
N GLN A 345 9.19 -2.83 20.43
CA GLN A 345 9.78 -3.30 21.71
C GLN A 345 11.30 -3.09 21.73
N SER A 346 11.96 -3.32 20.60
CA SER A 346 13.41 -3.14 20.51
C SER A 346 13.82 -1.66 20.54
N ARG A 347 12.96 -0.71 20.13
CA ARG A 347 13.19 0.73 20.30
C ARG A 347 13.26 1.12 21.78
N VAL A 348 12.35 0.60 22.60
CA VAL A 348 12.32 0.88 24.05
C VAL A 348 13.58 0.37 24.74
N VAL A 349 14.02 -0.85 24.40
CA VAL A 349 15.23 -1.46 24.97
C VAL A 349 16.50 -0.75 24.48
N SER A 350 16.57 -0.38 23.20
CA SER A 350 17.73 0.32 22.63
C SER A 350 17.99 1.68 23.29
N ALA A 351 16.93 2.42 23.64
CA ALA A 351 17.03 3.70 24.35
C ALA A 351 17.74 3.61 25.73
N VAL A 352 17.84 2.40 26.30
CA VAL A 352 18.52 2.14 27.57
C VAL A 352 19.63 1.10 27.46
N GLU A 353 20.02 0.71 26.25
CA GLU A 353 20.99 -0.35 25.98
C GLU A 353 22.38 0.02 26.49
N ASP A 354 22.83 1.27 26.32
CA ASP A 354 24.09 1.77 26.88
C ASP A 354 24.18 1.58 28.40
N LEU A 355 23.06 1.78 29.11
CA LEU A 355 23.01 1.60 30.56
C LEU A 355 23.03 0.12 30.94
N CYS A 356 22.39 -0.73 30.13
CA CYS A 356 22.42 -2.17 30.33
C CYS A 356 23.83 -2.73 30.04
N GLY A 357 24.50 -2.29 28.99
CA GLY A 357 25.89 -2.62 28.69
C GLY A 357 26.86 -2.18 29.79
N ALA A 358 26.62 -1.01 30.39
CA ALA A 358 27.43 -0.49 31.50
C ALA A 358 27.09 -1.07 32.89
N GLY A 359 26.21 -2.08 32.99
CA GLY A 359 25.83 -2.69 34.27
C GLY A 359 24.88 -1.90 35.15
N LYS A 360 24.24 -0.87 34.60
CA LYS A 360 23.37 0.08 35.31
C LYS A 360 21.88 -0.22 35.08
N VAL A 361 21.48 -1.49 35.20
CA VAL A 361 20.10 -1.97 34.99
C VAL A 361 19.04 -1.17 35.74
N ASN A 362 19.26 -0.80 37.01
CA ASN A 362 18.29 0.02 37.74
C ASN A 362 18.17 1.44 37.19
N GLN A 363 19.25 2.01 36.64
CA GLN A 363 19.19 3.32 36.00
C GLN A 363 18.46 3.25 34.67
N ALA A 364 18.57 2.12 33.95
CA ALA A 364 17.78 1.85 32.75
C ALA A 364 16.28 1.79 33.10
N ALA A 365 15.90 1.02 34.12
CA ALA A 365 14.51 0.95 34.60
C ALA A 365 14.00 2.33 35.09
N ASP A 366 14.81 3.10 35.82
CA ASP A 366 14.44 4.46 36.27
C ASP A 366 14.23 5.43 35.09
N ARG A 367 15.03 5.30 34.02
CA ARG A 367 14.85 6.07 32.78
C ARG A 367 13.55 5.69 32.07
N LEU A 368 13.27 4.40 31.91
CA LEU A 368 12.01 3.93 31.32
C LEU A 368 10.79 4.43 32.13
N ARG A 369 10.83 4.34 33.47
CA ARG A 369 9.75 4.92 34.32
C ARG A 369 9.60 6.43 34.17
N ALA A 370 10.70 7.16 33.95
CA ALA A 370 10.64 8.60 33.69
C ALA A 370 10.03 8.90 32.32
N TRP A 371 10.39 8.15 31.30
CA TRP A 371 9.82 8.25 29.95
C TRP A 371 8.33 7.93 29.94
N ARG A 372 7.92 6.83 30.58
CA ARG A 372 6.52 6.43 30.77
C ARG A 372 5.63 7.55 31.30
N ARG A 373 6.13 8.35 32.25
CA ARG A 373 5.37 9.45 32.88
C ARG A 373 5.15 10.65 31.97
N ARG A 374 5.90 10.78 30.88
CA ARG A 374 5.86 11.95 29.98
C ARG A 374 5.31 11.65 28.60
N THR A 375 5.51 10.43 28.13
CA THR A 375 4.95 9.99 26.87
C THR A 375 3.43 10.11 26.89
N ARG A 376 2.88 10.79 25.89
CA ARG A 376 1.43 10.91 25.66
C ARG A 376 0.86 9.76 24.84
N ASP A 377 1.72 9.11 24.05
CA ASP A 377 1.39 7.91 23.28
C ASP A 377 1.08 6.71 24.20
N GLU A 378 -0.15 6.20 24.08
CA GLU A 378 -0.64 5.07 24.86
C GLU A 378 0.06 3.76 24.48
N ARG A 379 0.42 3.59 23.20
CA ARG A 379 1.04 2.37 22.67
C ARG A 379 2.46 2.20 23.23
N LEU A 380 3.24 3.28 23.17
CA LEU A 380 4.58 3.34 23.75
C LEU A 380 4.55 3.20 25.29
N ARG A 381 3.52 3.73 25.96
CA ARG A 381 3.35 3.56 27.41
C ARG A 381 3.13 2.09 27.80
N ALA A 382 2.27 1.38 27.07
CA ALA A 382 1.99 -0.04 27.29
C ALA A 382 3.25 -0.91 27.10
N GLN A 383 4.09 -0.58 26.11
CA GLN A 383 5.35 -1.29 25.87
C GLN A 383 6.39 -1.03 26.96
N ILE A 384 6.52 0.22 27.42
CA ILE A 384 7.38 0.51 28.57
C ILE A 384 6.91 -0.29 29.79
N ASP A 385 5.60 -0.43 29.98
CA ASP A 385 5.05 -1.26 31.05
C ASP A 385 5.38 -2.74 30.87
N GLU A 386 5.30 -3.27 29.66
CA GLU A 386 5.69 -4.65 29.33
C GLU A 386 7.18 -4.90 29.62
N VAL A 387 8.07 -4.02 29.15
CA VAL A 387 9.52 -4.09 29.42
C VAL A 387 9.84 -3.93 30.91
N LEU A 388 9.09 -3.11 31.64
CA LEU A 388 9.25 -2.94 33.08
C LEU A 388 8.67 -4.10 33.90
N ALA A 389 7.66 -4.81 33.36
CA ALA A 389 7.03 -5.96 33.99
C ALA A 389 7.88 -7.23 33.87
N ASP A 390 8.64 -7.38 32.78
CA ASP A 390 9.59 -8.48 32.61
C ASP A 390 11.02 -8.07 33.02
N PRO A 391 11.48 -8.45 34.23
CA PRO A 391 12.83 -8.11 34.70
C PRO A 391 13.94 -8.78 33.89
N THR A 392 13.63 -9.76 33.04
CA THR A 392 14.65 -10.47 32.24
C THR A 392 15.10 -9.68 31.01
N VAL A 393 14.28 -8.72 30.55
CA VAL A 393 14.55 -7.91 29.36
C VAL A 393 15.72 -6.96 29.58
N LEU A 394 15.83 -6.36 30.77
CA LEU A 394 16.94 -5.46 31.13
C LEU A 394 18.09 -6.26 31.77
N ARG A 395 18.99 -6.81 30.93
CA ARG A 395 20.09 -7.68 31.38
C ARG A 395 21.47 -7.07 31.21
N THR A 396 22.38 -7.44 32.11
CA THR A 396 23.82 -7.14 32.00
C THR A 396 24.64 -8.42 32.16
N PRO A 397 25.70 -8.64 31.35
CA PRO A 397 26.69 -9.68 31.62
C PRO A 397 27.40 -9.49 32.98
N PRO A 398 27.91 -10.55 33.63
CA PRO A 398 28.36 -10.51 35.02
C PRO A 398 29.61 -9.65 35.22
N ALA A 399 30.32 -9.32 34.13
CA ALA A 399 31.51 -8.47 34.12
C ALA A 399 31.19 -6.98 34.34
N GLY A 400 29.94 -6.54 34.15
CA GLY A 400 29.54 -5.12 34.25
C GLY A 400 29.26 -4.62 35.68
N VAL A 401 29.41 -5.47 36.71
CA VAL A 401 29.15 -5.04 38.11
C VAL A 401 30.34 -4.22 38.61
N PRO A 402 30.13 -2.99 39.13
CA PRO A 402 31.20 -2.01 39.36
C PRO A 402 32.23 -2.38 40.42
N VAL A 403 32.08 -3.49 41.16
CA VAL A 403 33.04 -3.90 42.19
C VAL A 403 33.12 -5.43 42.24
N ARG A 404 33.99 -6.02 41.41
CA ARG A 404 34.56 -7.36 41.65
C ARG A 404 36.04 -7.18 41.93
N GLY A 405 36.38 -7.01 43.20
CA GLY A 405 37.76 -6.87 43.60
C GLY A 405 37.87 -6.98 45.11
N SER A 406 38.78 -7.83 45.56
CA SER A 406 39.24 -7.84 46.94
C SER A 406 40.74 -7.69 46.93
N PHE A 407 41.23 -6.73 47.70
CA PHE A 407 42.63 -6.66 48.05
C PHE A 407 42.74 -7.25 49.47
N PHE A 408 43.34 -8.43 49.61
CA PHE A 408 43.51 -9.11 50.91
C PHE A 408 42.21 -9.28 51.74
N GLY A 409 41.11 -9.67 51.09
CA GLY A 409 39.83 -9.92 51.78
C GLY A 409 39.03 -8.66 52.13
N TRP A 410 39.56 -7.47 51.82
CA TRP A 410 38.84 -6.21 51.83
C TRP A 410 38.26 -5.95 50.45
N GLY A 411 36.93 -5.91 50.34
CA GLY A 411 36.26 -5.74 49.05
C GLY A 411 34.77 -5.94 49.11
N ALA A 412 34.17 -6.19 47.95
CA ALA A 412 32.76 -6.47 47.83
C ALA A 412 32.53 -7.77 47.04
N TYR A 413 31.75 -8.70 47.62
CA TYR A 413 31.49 -10.03 47.04
C TYR A 413 30.01 -10.35 46.99
N LEU A 414 29.60 -11.01 45.90
CA LEU A 414 28.29 -11.62 45.78
C LEU A 414 28.28 -12.96 46.51
N TRP A 415 27.34 -13.10 47.45
CA TRP A 415 27.23 -14.25 48.34
C TRP A 415 25.79 -14.77 48.40
N GLY A 416 25.66 -16.09 48.47
CA GLY A 416 24.38 -16.82 48.57
C GLY A 416 23.66 -17.08 47.24
N ARG A 417 22.83 -18.14 47.24
CA ARG A 417 21.88 -18.49 46.17
C ARG A 417 20.50 -18.68 46.79
N ARG A 418 19.71 -17.61 46.89
CA ARG A 418 18.32 -17.73 47.35
C ARG A 418 17.45 -18.08 46.15
N PRO A 419 16.73 -19.21 46.17
CA PRO A 419 15.88 -19.61 45.05
C PRO A 419 14.74 -18.59 44.86
N THR A 420 14.32 -18.41 43.61
CA THR A 420 13.14 -17.62 43.27
C THR A 420 12.03 -18.51 42.73
N SER A 421 10.86 -17.93 42.47
CA SER A 421 9.73 -18.64 41.85
C SER A 421 10.00 -19.01 40.38
N GLN A 422 11.05 -18.47 39.75
CA GLN A 422 11.39 -18.74 38.36
C GLN A 422 12.55 -19.76 38.28
N PRO A 423 12.38 -20.87 37.53
CA PRO A 423 13.41 -21.89 37.42
C PRO A 423 14.73 -21.32 36.87
N GLY A 424 15.86 -21.71 37.46
CA GLY A 424 17.19 -21.29 37.00
C GLY A 424 17.65 -19.89 37.45
N MET A 425 16.76 -19.09 38.06
CA MET A 425 17.12 -17.81 38.65
C MET A 425 17.31 -17.88 40.17
N TYR A 426 18.23 -17.05 40.67
CA TYR A 426 18.50 -16.93 42.10
C TYR A 426 18.87 -15.51 42.50
N VAL A 427 18.65 -15.19 43.77
CA VAL A 427 19.05 -13.91 44.36
C VAL A 427 20.38 -14.07 45.07
N ALA A 428 21.37 -13.30 44.63
CA ALA A 428 22.68 -13.18 45.28
C ALA A 428 22.80 -11.84 46.01
N THR A 429 23.33 -11.85 47.23
CA THR A 429 23.49 -10.63 48.05
C THR A 429 24.93 -10.15 47.95
N HIS A 430 25.13 -8.90 47.57
CA HIS A 430 26.42 -8.22 47.53
C HIS A 430 26.77 -7.69 48.92
N TYR A 431 27.82 -8.22 49.52
CA TYR A 431 28.31 -7.83 50.84
C TYR A 431 29.60 -7.03 50.73
N LEU A 432 29.76 -6.04 51.61
CA LEU A 432 31.08 -5.50 51.98
C LEU A 432 31.77 -6.54 52.87
N THR A 433 32.92 -7.03 52.43
CA THR A 433 33.71 -8.03 53.13
C THR A 433 34.96 -7.40 53.74
N VAL A 434 35.26 -7.78 54.98
CA VAL A 434 36.51 -7.47 55.67
C VAL A 434 37.12 -8.80 56.07
N PHE A 435 38.36 -9.07 55.64
CA PHE A 435 39.00 -10.39 55.78
C PHE A 435 38.10 -11.56 55.33
N PHE A 436 37.44 -11.41 54.18
CA PHE A 436 36.52 -12.41 53.62
C PHE A 436 35.24 -12.66 54.43
N VAL A 437 35.05 -11.98 55.56
CA VAL A 437 33.82 -12.06 56.35
C VAL A 437 32.79 -11.09 55.77
N PRO A 438 31.61 -11.56 55.31
CA PRO A 438 30.56 -10.71 54.78
C PRO A 438 29.88 -9.92 55.89
N LEU A 439 30.33 -8.68 56.12
CA LEU A 439 29.86 -7.86 57.23
C LEU A 439 28.59 -7.08 56.88
N VAL A 440 28.61 -6.29 55.80
CA VAL A 440 27.50 -5.37 55.50
C VAL A 440 26.84 -5.72 54.17
N PRO A 441 25.60 -6.24 54.15
CA PRO A 441 24.87 -6.47 52.92
C PRO A 441 24.51 -5.13 52.28
N MET A 442 25.06 -4.85 51.10
CA MET A 442 24.89 -3.59 50.39
C MET A 442 23.68 -3.64 49.44
N ALA A 443 23.52 -4.75 48.72
CA ALA A 443 22.49 -4.92 47.70
C ALA A 443 22.17 -6.40 47.50
N ALA A 444 21.00 -6.73 46.96
CA ALA A 444 20.72 -8.06 46.44
C ALA A 444 20.36 -7.96 44.96
N TYR A 445 20.76 -8.94 44.17
CA TYR A 445 20.60 -8.95 42.73
C TYR A 445 19.91 -10.23 42.29
N LEU A 446 18.91 -10.09 41.42
CA LEU A 446 18.34 -11.21 40.68
C LEU A 446 19.30 -11.56 39.54
N ARG A 447 19.66 -12.83 39.42
CA ARG A 447 20.61 -13.30 38.41
C ARG A 447 20.41 -14.76 38.08
N ASP A 448 21.02 -15.18 36.98
CA ASP A 448 21.32 -16.58 36.70
C ASP A 448 22.85 -16.78 36.62
N GLU A 449 23.28 -17.90 36.04
CA GLU A 449 24.71 -18.20 35.84
C GLU A 449 25.40 -17.19 34.89
N THR A 450 24.65 -16.58 33.97
CA THR A 450 25.16 -15.83 32.81
C THR A 450 24.87 -14.32 32.86
N TYR A 451 23.82 -13.86 33.52
CA TYR A 451 23.34 -12.48 33.49
C TYR A 451 22.82 -12.00 34.85
N ILE A 452 22.79 -10.67 35.01
CA ILE A 452 22.19 -9.97 36.15
C ILE A 452 21.01 -9.12 35.62
N TYR A 453 19.86 -9.28 36.27
CA TYR A 453 18.56 -8.75 35.84
C TYR A 453 18.09 -7.54 36.65
N GLY A 454 18.80 -7.18 37.72
CA GLY A 454 18.50 -5.96 38.49
C GLY A 454 18.63 -6.14 40.00
N LYS A 455 18.43 -5.04 40.75
CA LYS A 455 18.51 -5.05 42.22
C LYS A 455 17.15 -5.40 42.81
N VAL A 456 17.14 -6.41 43.67
CA VAL A 456 15.97 -6.80 44.45
C VAL A 456 16.09 -6.31 45.90
N PRO A 457 14.97 -6.10 46.61
CA PRO A 457 15.01 -5.71 48.01
C PRO A 457 15.79 -6.75 48.84
N LEU A 458 16.61 -6.25 49.76
CA LEU A 458 17.26 -7.07 50.77
C LEU A 458 16.19 -7.75 51.64
N SER A 459 16.45 -8.99 52.08
CA SER A 459 15.56 -9.66 53.03
C SER A 459 15.40 -8.80 54.29
N PRO A 460 14.28 -8.91 55.03
CA PRO A 460 14.10 -8.20 56.29
C PRO A 460 15.30 -8.37 57.24
N ALA A 461 15.82 -9.59 57.35
CA ALA A 461 17.03 -9.90 58.12
C ALA A 461 18.28 -9.16 57.61
N ALA A 462 18.54 -9.17 56.29
CA ALA A 462 19.68 -8.46 55.72
C ALA A 462 19.54 -6.93 55.84
N ARG A 463 18.31 -6.38 55.78
CA ARG A 463 18.05 -4.95 56.04
C ARG A 463 18.36 -4.57 57.48
N TRP A 464 17.88 -5.36 58.43
CA TRP A 464 18.17 -5.16 59.84
C TRP A 464 19.68 -5.23 60.11
N TRP A 465 20.34 -6.25 59.59
CA TRP A 465 21.80 -6.43 59.74
C TRP A 465 22.60 -5.31 59.08
N ARG A 466 22.18 -4.81 57.91
CA ARG A 466 22.79 -3.63 57.27
C ARG A 466 22.75 -2.42 58.20
N THR A 467 21.62 -2.17 58.86
CA THR A 467 21.48 -1.06 59.79
C THR A 467 22.41 -1.22 60.99
N VAL A 468 22.42 -2.40 61.61
CA VAL A 468 23.33 -2.70 62.73
C VAL A 468 24.80 -2.52 62.30
N GLY A 469 25.19 -3.11 61.17
CA GLY A 469 26.55 -3.03 60.65
C GLY A 469 26.98 -1.61 60.30
N LEU A 470 26.11 -0.80 59.70
CA LEU A 470 26.40 0.61 59.42
C LEU A 470 26.50 1.45 60.69
N VAL A 471 25.62 1.23 61.68
CA VAL A 471 25.69 1.94 62.98
C VAL A 471 26.98 1.60 63.71
N LEU A 472 27.38 0.33 63.73
CA LEU A 472 28.64 -0.10 64.32
C LEU A 472 29.85 0.47 63.56
N LEU A 473 29.81 0.48 62.23
CA LEU A 473 30.88 1.03 61.39
C LEU A 473 31.03 2.55 61.60
N VAL A 474 29.91 3.29 61.61
CA VAL A 474 29.91 4.74 61.88
C VAL A 474 30.36 4.99 63.31
N GLY A 475 29.86 4.24 64.30
CA GLY A 475 30.31 4.33 65.68
C GLY A 475 31.82 4.12 65.79
N TYR A 476 32.36 3.11 65.11
CA TYR A 476 33.80 2.83 65.07
C TYR A 476 34.62 3.95 64.39
N LEU A 477 34.13 4.48 63.26
CA LEU A 477 34.83 5.52 62.50
C LEU A 477 34.73 6.91 63.14
N VAL A 478 33.65 7.20 63.86
CA VAL A 478 33.33 8.53 64.38
C VAL A 478 33.66 8.66 65.87
N ALA A 479 33.60 7.58 66.66
CA ALA A 479 34.00 7.58 68.08
C ALA A 479 35.38 8.21 68.36
N PRO A 480 36.41 8.06 67.50
CA PRO A 480 37.70 8.71 67.73
C PRO A 480 37.73 10.22 67.47
N TYR A 481 36.73 10.78 66.76
CA TYR A 481 36.74 12.14 66.22
C TYR A 481 35.65 13.06 66.79
N LEU A 482 34.83 12.56 67.73
CA LEU A 482 33.76 13.32 68.38
C LEU A 482 34.30 14.32 69.43
N ALA A 483 35.05 15.32 68.94
CA ALA A 483 35.41 16.53 69.66
C ALA A 483 34.97 17.82 68.94
N ILE A 484 34.00 17.74 68.00
CA ILE A 484 33.32 18.88 67.35
C ILE A 484 31.82 18.55 67.22
N ASP A 485 30.96 19.56 67.38
CA ASP A 485 29.48 19.51 67.38
C ASP A 485 28.88 18.70 66.20
N GLY A 486 28.58 17.43 66.46
CA GLY A 486 28.12 16.45 65.45
C GLY A 486 26.83 16.80 64.70
N LEU A 487 26.07 17.80 65.17
CA LEU A 487 24.85 18.28 64.51
C LEU A 487 25.13 18.99 63.17
N LEU A 488 26.20 19.80 63.11
CA LEU A 488 26.55 20.57 61.90
C LEU A 488 26.98 19.64 60.75
N VAL A 489 27.78 18.62 61.07
CA VAL A 489 28.23 17.62 60.09
C VAL A 489 27.04 16.83 59.52
N LEU A 490 26.08 16.45 60.37
CA LEU A 490 24.87 15.76 59.94
C LEU A 490 24.01 16.61 59.00
N LEU A 491 23.82 17.89 59.31
CA LEU A 491 23.03 18.81 58.49
C LEU A 491 23.67 19.07 57.12
N VAL A 492 25.00 19.22 57.06
CA VAL A 492 25.72 19.38 55.78
C VAL A 492 25.61 18.11 54.93
N LEU A 493 25.71 16.92 55.54
CA LEU A 493 25.49 15.65 54.84
C LEU A 493 24.06 15.53 54.30
N MET A 494 23.06 15.88 55.11
CA MET A 494 21.65 15.88 54.70
C MET A 494 21.39 16.83 53.52
N ALA A 495 21.92 18.06 53.58
CA ALA A 495 21.81 19.03 52.51
C ALA A 495 22.49 18.57 51.22
N GLY A 496 23.69 18.00 51.31
CA GLY A 496 24.41 17.43 50.17
C GLY A 496 23.66 16.27 49.51
N ILE A 497 23.05 15.38 50.31
CA ILE A 497 22.22 14.28 49.82
C ILE A 497 20.98 14.82 49.10
N ALA A 498 20.29 15.80 49.69
CA ALA A 498 19.11 16.41 49.09
C ALA A 498 19.43 17.09 47.74
N ALA A 499 20.53 17.83 47.66
CA ALA A 499 21.00 18.46 46.43
C ALA A 499 21.36 17.43 45.35
N ALA A 500 22.06 16.36 45.71
CA ALA A 500 22.41 15.28 44.78
C ALA A 500 21.18 14.54 44.23
N LEU A 501 20.16 14.30 45.07
CA LEU A 501 18.89 13.70 44.65
C LEU A 501 18.10 14.63 43.72
N GLY A 502 18.06 15.93 44.03
CA GLY A 502 17.45 16.95 43.18
C GLY A 502 18.08 17.04 41.80
N TRP A 503 19.41 17.08 41.74
CA TRP A 503 20.16 17.09 40.48
C TRP A 503 19.93 15.83 39.63
N ARG A 504 19.92 14.65 40.27
CA ARG A 504 19.63 13.38 39.59
C ARG A 504 18.24 13.39 38.96
N ARG A 505 17.23 13.87 39.70
CA ARG A 505 15.85 13.98 39.19
C ARG A 505 15.78 14.92 37.99
N TYR A 506 16.37 16.11 38.09
CA TYR A 506 16.43 17.08 36.99
C TYR A 506 17.05 16.48 35.71
N ARG A 507 18.15 15.73 35.82
CA ARG A 507 18.78 15.08 34.65
C ARG A 507 17.89 14.01 33.99
N LEU A 508 17.22 13.17 34.79
CA LEU A 508 16.30 12.16 34.27
C LEU A 508 15.12 12.82 33.55
N ASP A 509 14.58 13.86 34.17
CA ASP A 509 13.48 14.67 33.64
C ASP A 509 13.87 15.34 32.32
N ARG A 510 15.05 15.95 32.22
CA ARG A 510 15.51 16.57 30.96
C ARG A 510 15.71 15.53 29.85
N TRP A 511 16.28 14.36 30.17
CA TRP A 511 16.45 13.28 29.20
C TRP A 511 15.10 12.75 28.70
N ALA A 512 14.13 12.53 29.60
CA ALA A 512 12.81 12.04 29.23
C ALA A 512 12.02 13.03 28.36
N ALA A 513 12.25 14.34 28.51
CA ALA A 513 11.68 15.35 27.59
C ALA A 513 12.19 15.14 26.16
N ALA A 514 13.52 15.05 26.02
CA ALA A 514 14.17 14.93 24.71
C ALA A 514 13.79 13.65 23.95
N GLN A 515 13.38 12.59 24.65
CA GLN A 515 12.91 11.32 24.04
C GLN A 515 11.40 11.28 23.81
N ALA A 516 10.65 12.25 24.33
CA ALA A 516 9.21 12.35 24.09
C ALA A 516 8.89 13.32 22.94
N ASP A 517 9.80 14.23 22.63
CA ASP A 517 9.65 15.28 21.61
C ASP A 517 10.33 14.94 20.27
N GLY A 518 10.99 13.78 20.15
CA GLY A 518 11.62 13.26 18.93
C GLY A 518 11.35 11.78 18.78
#